data_AF-A0A2M7JV02-F1
#
_entry.id   AF-A0A2M7JV02-F1
#
_cell.length_a   1.000
_cell.length_b   1.000
_cell.length_c   1.000
_cell.angle_alpha   90.00
_cell.angle_beta   90.00
_cell.angle_gamma   90.00
#
_symmetry.space_group_name_H-M   'P 1'
#
loop_
_entity.id
_entity.type
_entity.pdbx_description
1 polymer ?
#
loop_
_entity_poly.entity_id
_entity_poly.type
_entity_poly.pdbx_seq_one_letter_code
_entity_poly.pdbx_strand_id
1 'polypeptide(L)' 'MPREIYPSSYICDCGYQCDFSENTINKIRIASMKRKQGLIADDGLHEVIFDRGGMIAVYCPRENT' A
#
# COMPACT_ATOMS: atom_id res chain seq x y z
N MET A 1 -5.92 1.55 11.92
CA MET A 1 -5.70 2.56 10.87
C MET A 1 -4.35 2.34 10.21
N PRO A 2 -4.33 2.03 8.90
CA PRO A 2 -3.08 1.81 8.19
C PRO A 2 -2.24 3.08 8.20
N ARG A 3 -0.93 2.94 8.34
CA ARG A 3 -0.01 4.06 8.45
C ARG A 3 1.06 3.99 7.37
N GLU A 4 1.27 5.11 6.69
CA GLU A 4 2.45 5.27 5.84
C GLU A 4 3.67 5.58 6.70
N ILE A 5 4.74 4.82 6.51
CA ILE A 5 6.10 5.17 6.92
C ILE A 5 6.82 5.63 5.66
N TYR A 6 6.93 6.95 5.52
CA TYR A 6 7.60 7.55 4.37
C TYR A 6 9.04 7.02 4.27
N PRO A 7 9.56 6.72 3.07
CA PRO A 7 8.97 6.96 1.74
C PRO A 7 8.20 5.78 1.12
N SER A 8 8.38 4.56 1.61
CA SER A 8 7.97 3.36 0.85
C SER A 8 7.52 2.17 1.68
N SER A 9 7.21 2.39 2.96
CA SER A 9 6.74 1.33 3.85
C SER A 9 5.34 1.65 4.39
N TYR A 10 4.50 0.64 4.60
CA TYR A 10 3.11 0.80 5.03
C TYR A 10 2.75 -0.23 6.11
N ILE A 11 2.23 0.23 7.24
CA ILE A 11 1.78 -0.65 8.32
C ILE A 11 0.30 -0.94 8.13
N CYS A 12 -0.05 -2.22 8.09
CA CYS A 12 -1.42 -2.72 8.17
C CYS A 12 -1.91 -2.79 9.63
N ASP A 13 -3.22 -2.79 9.84
CA ASP A 13 -3.85 -2.85 11.15
C ASP A 13 -3.57 -4.13 11.93
N CYS A 14 -3.24 -5.22 11.21
CA CYS A 14 -2.80 -6.47 11.81
C CYS A 14 -1.36 -6.41 12.36
N GLY A 15 -0.66 -5.28 12.19
CA GLY A 15 0.73 -5.06 12.59
C GLY A 15 1.77 -5.46 11.54
N TYR A 16 1.36 -5.97 10.38
CA TYR A 16 2.27 -6.31 9.29
C TYR A 16 2.78 -5.05 8.59
N GLN A 17 4.08 -4.99 8.31
CA GLN A 17 4.72 -3.91 7.57
C GLN A 17 4.96 -4.38 6.13
N CYS A 18 4.39 -3.65 5.17
CA CYS A 18 4.59 -3.84 3.75
C CYS A 18 5.76 -2.95 3.31
N ASP A 19 6.88 -3.55 2.91
CA ASP A 19 8.07 -2.82 2.49
C ASP A 19 8.23 -2.87 0.96
N PHE A 20 8.32 -1.70 0.33
CA PHE A 20 8.49 -1.58 -1.11
C PHE A 20 9.72 -0.76 -1.47
N SER A 21 10.19 -0.93 -2.71
CA SER A 21 11.20 -0.01 -3.25
C SER A 21 10.58 1.37 -3.48
N GLU A 22 11.32 2.42 -3.13
CA GLU A 22 10.92 3.82 -3.36
C GLU A 22 10.56 4.09 -4.82
N ASN A 23 11.32 3.50 -5.75
CA ASN A 23 11.05 3.63 -7.18
C ASN A 23 9.70 3.03 -7.58
N THR A 24 9.32 1.88 -7.00
CA THR A 24 8.00 1.28 -7.21
C THR A 24 6.91 2.21 -6.69
N ILE A 25 7.05 2.72 -5.46
CA ILE A 25 6.06 3.62 -4.86
C ILE A 25 5.92 4.91 -5.66
N ASN A 26 7.01 5.50 -6.13
CA ASN A 26 6.94 6.70 -6.96
C ASN A 26 6.16 6.44 -8.27
N LYS A 27 6.44 5.33 -8.95
CA LYS A 27 5.70 4.93 -10.16
C LYS A 27 4.21 4.71 -9.87
N ILE A 28 3.89 4.03 -8.77
CA ILE A 28 2.52 3.75 -8.36
C ILE A 28 1.78 5.04 -7.98
N ARG A 29 2.41 5.97 -7.25
CA ARG A 29 1.83 7.28 -6.93
C ARG A 29 1.51 8.06 -8.20
N ILE A 30 2.44 8.16 -9.13
CA ILE A 30 2.22 8.83 -10.43
C ILE A 30 1.07 8.16 -11.21
N ALA A 31 1.05 6.82 -11.28
CA ALA A 31 -0.02 6.09 -11.94
C ALA A 31 -1.38 6.30 -11.24
N SER A 32 -1.38 6.38 -9.91
CA SER A 32 -2.58 6.58 -9.09
C SER A 32 -3.23 7.96 -9.26
N MET A 33 -2.51 8.94 -9.81
CA MET A 33 -3.07 10.25 -10.17
C MET A 33 -4.21 10.16 -11.20
N LYS A 34 -4.20 9.12 -12.05
CA LYS A 34 -5.19 8.94 -13.12
C LYS A 34 -6.29 7.95 -12.78
N ARG A 35 -5.96 6.90 -12.02
CA ARG A 35 -6.90 5.83 -11.62
C ARG A 35 -6.35 5.12 -10.39
N LYS A 36 -7.21 4.55 -9.55
CA LYS A 36 -6.79 3.72 -8.40
C LYS A 36 -5.78 2.65 -8.79
N GLN A 37 -4.74 2.47 -7.99
CA GLN A 37 -3.73 1.43 -8.17
C GLN A 37 -3.61 0.60 -6.90
N GLY A 38 -3.38 -0.70 -7.05
CA GLY A 38 -3.08 -1.62 -5.95
C GLY A 38 -1.66 -2.13 -6.07
N LEU A 39 -1.02 -2.41 -4.94
CA LEU A 39 0.29 -3.01 -4.87
C LEU A 39 0.30 -4.09 -3.78
N ILE A 40 0.55 -5.33 -4.19
CA ILE A 40 0.61 -6.48 -3.30
C ILE A 40 1.97 -6.50 -2.60
N ALA A 41 1.96 -6.67 -1.28
CA ALA A 41 3.15 -6.76 -0.44
C ALA A 41 3.94 -8.06 -0.68
N ASP A 42 5.10 -8.17 -0.04
CA ASP A 42 6.01 -9.31 -0.16
C ASP A 42 5.43 -10.63 0.37
N ASP A 43 4.46 -10.57 1.29
CA ASP A 43 3.72 -11.76 1.73
C ASP A 43 2.72 -12.29 0.69
N GLY A 44 2.48 -11.55 -0.39
CA GLY A 44 1.53 -11.92 -1.44
C GLY A 44 0.07 -11.82 -1.03
N LEU A 45 -0.23 -11.26 0.16
CA LEU A 45 -1.59 -11.23 0.71
C LEU A 45 -2.07 -9.82 1.02
N HIS A 46 -1.22 -8.96 1.61
CA HIS A 46 -1.60 -7.58 1.88
C HIS A 46 -1.54 -6.75 0.59
N GLU A 47 -2.55 -5.90 0.38
CA GLU A 47 -2.59 -5.00 -0.78
C GLU A 47 -2.70 -3.54 -0.33
N VAL A 48 -1.74 -2.71 -0.73
CA VAL A 48 -1.76 -1.27 -0.50
C VAL A 48 -2.45 -0.57 -1.67
N ILE A 49 -3.47 0.23 -1.37
CA ILE A 49 -4.27 0.94 -2.37
C ILE A 49 -3.88 2.40 -2.42
N PHE A 50 -3.64 2.89 -3.63
CA PHE A 50 -3.29 4.26 -3.94
C PHE A 50 -4.37 4.93 -4.79
N ASP A 51 -4.69 6.18 -4.47
CA ASP A 51 -5.58 7.04 -5.25
C ASP A 51 -5.10 8.49 -5.18
N ARG A 52 -5.19 9.21 -6.30
CA ARG A 52 -4.79 10.64 -6.41
C ARG A 52 -3.38 10.94 -5.86
N GLY A 53 -2.45 10.00 -6.01
CA GLY A 53 -1.05 10.17 -5.59
C GLY A 53 -0.74 9.78 -4.15
N GLY A 54 -1.74 9.40 -3.35
CA GLY A 54 -1.58 9.01 -1.95
C GLY A 54 -2.06 7.58 -1.66
N MET A 55 -1.59 7.00 -0.56
CA MET A 55 -2.15 5.76 -0.02
C MET A 55 -3.50 6.07 0.63
N ILE A 56 -4.52 5.26 0.34
CA ILE A 56 -5.88 5.42 0.90
C ILE A 56 -6.34 4.23 1.74
N ALA A 57 -5.75 3.04 1.55
CA ALA A 57 -6.08 1.84 2.32
C ALA A 57 -4.97 0.80 2.24
N VAL A 58 -4.97 -0.12 3.20
CA VAL A 58 -4.23 -1.39 3.14
C VAL A 58 -5.25 -2.50 3.40
N TYR A 59 -5.49 -3.37 2.42
CA TYR A 59 -6.34 -4.53 2.59
C TYR A 59 -5.57 -5.64 3.30
N CYS A 60 -6.15 -6.09 4.41
CA CYS A 60 -5.62 -7.18 5.22
C CYS A 60 -6.34 -8.49 4.90
N PRO A 61 -5.65 -9.61 4.66
CA PRO A 61 -6.28 -10.92 4.52
C PRO A 61 -6.97 -11.38 5.81
N ARG A 62 -6.56 -10.87 6.99
CA ARG A 62 -7.08 -11.28 8.30
C ARG A 62 -8.40 -10.61 8.69
N GLU A 63 -8.76 -9.51 8.04
CA GLU A 63 -10.01 -8.79 8.33
C GLU A 63 -11.18 -9.25 7.44
N ASN A 64 -11.00 -10.34 6.67
CA ASN A 64 -12.04 -10.93 5.83
C ASN A 64 -12.65 -12.23 6.43
N THR A 65 -12.62 -12.37 7.76
CA THR A 65 -13.32 -13.43 8.53
C THR A 65 -14.18 -12.85 9.62
#